data_AF-A0A662V3P6-F1
#
_entry.id   AF-A0A662V3P6-F1
#
_cell.length_a   1.000
_cell.length_b   1.000
_cell.length_c   1.000
_cell.angle_alpha   90.00
_cell.angle_beta   90.00
_cell.angle_gamma   90.00
#
_symmetry.space_group_name_H-M   'P 1'
#
loop_
_entity.id
_entity.type
_entity.pdbx_description
1 polymer ?
#
loop_
_entity_poly.entity_id
_entity_poly.type
_entity_poly.pdbx_seq_one_letter_code
_entity_poly.pdbx_strand_id
1 'polypeptide(L)'
;IRRAPRGRREQREKVEHVTGGPTVPPELLKKRILMSYGLFTAGAVVVALACGLYLAMPPAQLLLWVLFAGFMAIFTTLIVGLSAMHAGWFPAFATALIALVLGLLLGFPPVAAGLLVGYVAATGPTFADIGYDLKTGWILRGYGRDVEFELRGRRQQYIAEVMGILIGIVMAAIFHQLYFAQDLFPPVDRVYVATIKAGVNPEIARNLALWSVVGFVIQLVGGPARQLGILFATGLLIKNPIAGITTLVTIAVRVALERIYGVKKVTEVTYVIGAGFIAGSALTSFFTQTLRAIAVRK
;
A
#
# COMPACT_ATOMS: atom_id res chain seq x y z
N ILE A 1 43.90 16.87 32.59
CA ILE A 1 43.55 15.61 31.88
C ILE A 1 43.22 15.95 30.44
N ARG A 2 44.10 15.54 29.50
CA ARG A 2 44.21 16.06 28.12
C ARG A 2 42.98 15.70 27.26
N ARG A 3 42.44 16.71 26.57
CA ARG A 3 41.42 16.56 25.51
C ARG A 3 42.00 15.77 24.33
N ALA A 4 41.39 14.64 24.00
CA ALA A 4 41.72 13.86 22.81
C ALA A 4 41.19 14.56 21.53
N PRO A 5 41.83 14.39 20.36
CA PRO A 5 41.51 15.16 19.18
C PRO A 5 40.17 14.73 18.54
N ARG A 6 39.32 15.71 18.24
CA ARG A 6 38.19 15.60 17.31
C ARG A 6 38.75 15.28 15.91
N GLY A 7 38.86 14.00 15.58
CA GLY A 7 39.44 13.57 14.30
C GLY A 7 39.07 12.17 13.83
N ARG A 8 38.20 11.43 14.53
CA ARG A 8 37.58 10.23 13.96
C ARG A 8 36.27 10.62 13.30
N ARG A 9 36.41 11.06 12.03
CA ARG A 9 35.35 10.92 11.03
C ARG A 9 34.70 9.55 11.23
N GLU A 10 33.38 9.57 11.31
CA GLU A 10 32.49 8.44 11.11
C GLU A 10 33.14 7.43 10.17
N GLN A 11 33.66 6.33 10.72
CA GLN A 11 33.78 5.10 9.96
C GLN A 11 32.35 4.71 9.64
N ARG A 12 31.81 5.25 8.54
CA ARG A 12 30.89 4.50 7.71
C ARG A 12 31.57 3.16 7.52
N GLU A 13 31.07 2.12 8.17
CA GLU A 13 31.25 0.77 7.66
C GLU A 13 30.76 0.82 6.21
N LYS A 14 31.69 1.06 5.29
CA LYS A 14 31.55 0.61 3.92
C LYS A 14 31.59 -0.91 4.04
N VAL A 15 30.43 -1.50 4.32
CA VAL A 15 30.19 -2.85 3.83
C VAL A 15 30.35 -2.71 2.33
N GLU A 16 31.49 -3.16 1.80
CA GLU A 16 31.64 -3.40 0.37
C GLU A 16 30.59 -4.44 0.02
N HIS A 17 29.40 -3.96 -0.34
CA HIS A 17 28.39 -4.79 -0.97
C HIS A 17 28.97 -5.14 -2.33
N VAL A 18 29.61 -6.31 -2.42
CA VAL A 18 29.78 -7.00 -3.69
C VAL A 18 28.38 -7.38 -4.14
N THR A 19 27.67 -6.41 -4.71
CA THR A 19 26.37 -6.62 -5.33
C THR A 19 26.62 -7.36 -6.62
N GLY A 20 26.17 -8.61 -6.72
CA GLY A 20 25.92 -9.19 -8.03
C GLY A 20 25.07 -8.20 -8.85
N GLY A 21 25.44 -7.98 -10.11
CA GLY A 21 24.72 -7.04 -10.98
C GLY A 21 23.23 -7.40 -11.11
N PRO A 22 22.39 -6.50 -11.67
CA PRO A 22 20.98 -6.78 -11.89
C PRO A 22 20.80 -8.08 -12.68
N THR A 23 20.05 -9.04 -12.12
CA THR A 23 19.77 -10.32 -12.79
C THR A 23 18.69 -10.22 -13.87
N VAL A 24 18.05 -9.05 -14.01
CA VAL A 24 17.05 -8.77 -15.03
C VAL A 24 17.51 -7.56 -15.84
N PRO A 25 17.68 -7.69 -17.17
CA PRO A 25 18.17 -6.59 -17.97
C PRO A 25 17.12 -5.47 -18.11
N PRO A 26 17.54 -4.18 -18.11
CA PRO A 26 16.64 -3.03 -18.16
C PRO A 26 15.77 -2.98 -19.43
N GLU A 27 16.26 -3.52 -20.54
CA GLU A 27 15.56 -3.57 -21.82
C GLU A 27 14.25 -4.37 -21.78
N LEU A 28 14.08 -5.26 -20.79
CA LEU A 28 12.82 -5.97 -20.57
C LEU A 28 11.74 -5.12 -19.88
N LEU A 29 12.07 -3.94 -19.37
CA LEU A 29 11.15 -3.10 -18.60
C LEU A 29 9.88 -2.77 -19.40
N LYS A 30 10.03 -2.29 -20.63
CA LYS A 30 8.89 -1.94 -21.50
C LYS A 30 7.98 -3.15 -21.73
N LYS A 31 8.58 -4.30 -22.04
CA LYS A 31 7.86 -5.56 -22.26
C LYS A 31 7.10 -5.99 -21.00
N ARG A 32 7.75 -5.90 -19.83
CA ARG A 32 7.14 -6.29 -18.55
C ARG A 32 6.00 -5.37 -18.15
N ILE A 33 6.14 -4.05 -18.32
CA ILE A 33 5.05 -3.09 -18.06
C ILE A 33 3.85 -3.39 -18.95
N LEU A 34 4.08 -3.62 -20.25
CA LEU A 34 3.00 -3.94 -21.18
C LEU A 34 2.32 -5.27 -20.85
N MET A 35 3.10 -6.29 -20.47
CA MET A 35 2.56 -7.57 -20.01
C MET A 35 1.73 -7.42 -18.73
N SER A 36 2.21 -6.65 -17.75
CA SER A 36 1.44 -6.33 -16.55
C SER A 36 0.14 -5.62 -16.88
N TYR A 37 0.14 -4.69 -17.85
CA TYR A 37 -1.08 -4.03 -18.30
C TYR A 37 -2.07 -5.04 -18.87
N GLY A 38 -1.60 -5.94 -19.74
CA GLY A 38 -2.43 -7.00 -20.30
C GLY A 38 -3.03 -7.89 -19.21
N LEU A 39 -2.23 -8.31 -18.22
CA LEU A 39 -2.69 -9.14 -17.11
C LEU A 39 -3.71 -8.42 -16.21
N PHE A 40 -3.46 -7.16 -15.84
CA PHE A 40 -4.42 -6.37 -15.07
C PHE A 40 -5.68 -6.06 -15.86
N THR A 41 -5.58 -5.88 -17.18
CA THR A 41 -6.77 -5.69 -18.02
C THR A 41 -7.59 -6.98 -18.10
N ALA A 42 -6.93 -8.14 -18.24
CA ALA A 42 -7.60 -9.44 -18.21
C ALA A 42 -8.30 -9.70 -16.87
N GLY A 43 -7.65 -9.37 -15.74
CA GLY A 43 -8.28 -9.44 -14.41
C GLY A 43 -9.51 -8.53 -14.30
N ALA A 44 -9.45 -7.31 -14.86
CA ALA A 44 -10.59 -6.41 -14.91
C ALA A 44 -11.75 -6.98 -15.75
N VAL A 45 -11.46 -7.65 -16.87
CA VAL A 45 -12.50 -8.38 -17.65
C VAL A 45 -13.18 -9.44 -16.79
N VAL A 46 -12.41 -10.24 -16.05
CA VAL A 46 -12.98 -11.28 -15.17
C VAL A 46 -13.92 -10.65 -14.14
N VAL A 47 -13.50 -9.57 -13.47
CA VAL A 47 -14.35 -8.86 -12.49
C VAL A 47 -15.60 -8.29 -13.15
N ALA A 48 -15.46 -7.63 -14.30
CA ALA A 48 -16.58 -7.01 -15.00
C ALA A 48 -17.64 -8.04 -15.42
N LEU A 49 -17.20 -9.21 -15.89
CA LEU A 49 -18.10 -10.31 -16.28
C LEU A 49 -18.73 -10.98 -15.05
N ALA A 50 -17.93 -11.32 -14.04
CA ALA A 50 -18.41 -12.00 -12.84
C ALA A 50 -19.42 -11.15 -12.05
N CYS A 51 -19.25 -9.83 -12.04
CA CYS A 51 -20.14 -8.89 -11.35
C CYS A 51 -21.27 -8.33 -12.24
N GLY A 52 -21.41 -8.80 -13.49
CA GLY A 52 -22.52 -8.41 -14.35
C GLY A 52 -22.49 -6.96 -14.85
N LEU A 53 -21.31 -6.33 -14.94
CA LEU A 53 -21.20 -4.92 -15.35
C LEU A 53 -21.72 -4.64 -16.76
N TYR A 54 -21.75 -5.66 -17.62
CA TYR A 54 -22.33 -5.60 -18.97
C TYR A 54 -23.85 -5.37 -18.99
N LEU A 55 -24.55 -5.56 -17.86
CA LEU A 55 -25.97 -5.25 -17.72
C LEU A 55 -26.22 -3.79 -17.36
N ALA A 56 -25.22 -3.10 -16.80
CA ALA A 56 -25.36 -1.75 -16.24
C ALA A 56 -24.75 -0.66 -17.14
N MET A 57 -23.95 -1.03 -18.15
CA MET A 57 -23.23 -0.09 -19.01
C MET A 57 -23.29 -0.53 -20.47
N PRO A 58 -23.38 0.42 -21.44
CA PRO A 58 -23.23 0.11 -22.85
C PRO A 58 -21.83 -0.46 -23.15
N PRO A 59 -21.66 -1.26 -24.23
CA PRO A 59 -20.39 -1.94 -24.53
C PRO A 59 -19.16 -1.02 -24.59
N ALA A 60 -19.32 0.20 -25.12
CA ALA A 60 -18.23 1.18 -25.18
C ALA A 60 -17.78 1.67 -23.79
N GLN A 61 -18.71 1.89 -22.88
CA GLN A 61 -18.41 2.31 -21.51
C GLN A 61 -17.82 1.15 -20.69
N LEU A 62 -18.29 -0.08 -20.93
CA LEU A 62 -17.69 -1.29 -20.35
C LEU A 62 -16.24 -1.48 -20.81
N LEU A 63 -15.96 -1.30 -22.10
CA LEU A 63 -14.61 -1.35 -22.65
C LEU A 63 -13.72 -0.28 -22.00
N LEU A 64 -14.23 0.96 -21.89
CA LEU A 64 -13.53 2.04 -21.21
C LEU A 64 -13.21 1.67 -19.75
N TRP A 65 -14.18 1.12 -19.02
CA TRP A 65 -13.99 0.67 -17.63
C TRP A 65 -12.88 -0.36 -17.51
N VAL A 66 -12.85 -1.37 -18.38
CA VAL A 66 -11.84 -2.45 -18.37
C VAL A 66 -10.43 -1.90 -18.62
N LEU A 67 -10.27 -1.06 -19.66
CA LEU A 67 -8.98 -0.47 -19.98
C LEU A 67 -8.52 0.50 -18.89
N PHE A 68 -9.45 1.29 -18.34
CA PHE A 68 -9.17 2.22 -17.25
C PHE A 68 -8.77 1.50 -15.97
N ALA A 69 -9.47 0.41 -15.60
CA ALA A 69 -9.14 -0.41 -14.45
C ALA A 69 -7.74 -1.04 -14.57
N GLY A 70 -7.41 -1.59 -15.75
CA GLY A 70 -6.07 -2.13 -16.02
C GLY A 70 -4.98 -1.07 -15.92
N PHE A 71 -5.25 0.14 -16.40
CA PHE A 71 -4.31 1.26 -16.31
C PHE A 71 -4.12 1.72 -14.86
N MET A 72 -5.22 1.95 -14.13
CA MET A 72 -5.18 2.37 -12.73
C MET A 72 -4.54 1.31 -11.82
N ALA A 73 -4.70 0.02 -12.14
CA ALA A 73 -4.02 -1.06 -11.44
C ALA A 73 -2.49 -0.94 -11.53
N ILE A 74 -1.93 -0.70 -12.72
CA ILE A 74 -0.48 -0.46 -12.86
C ILE A 74 -0.08 0.84 -12.20
N PHE A 75 -0.82 1.92 -12.45
CA PHE A 75 -0.50 3.23 -11.90
C PHE A 75 -0.37 3.14 -10.37
N THR A 76 -1.35 2.54 -9.70
CA THR A 76 -1.33 2.30 -8.26
C THR A 76 -0.16 1.41 -7.85
N THR A 77 0.10 0.31 -8.56
CA THR A 77 1.24 -0.58 -8.31
C THR A 77 2.57 0.18 -8.30
N LEU A 78 2.80 1.04 -9.29
CA LEU A 78 4.03 1.82 -9.41
C LEU A 78 4.14 2.89 -8.32
N ILE A 79 3.09 3.67 -8.08
CA ILE A 79 3.11 4.75 -7.09
C ILE A 79 3.27 4.17 -5.68
N VAL A 80 2.50 3.13 -5.34
CA VAL A 80 2.58 2.45 -4.05
C VAL A 80 3.94 1.80 -3.86
N GLY A 81 4.41 1.02 -4.85
CA GLY A 81 5.69 0.32 -4.77
C GLY A 81 6.88 1.27 -4.61
N LEU A 82 6.94 2.32 -5.43
CA LEU A 82 8.01 3.32 -5.33
C LEU A 82 7.98 4.06 -3.99
N SER A 83 6.79 4.39 -3.49
CA SER A 83 6.63 5.04 -2.18
C SER A 83 7.10 4.14 -1.05
N ALA A 84 6.72 2.87 -1.08
CA ALA A 84 7.17 1.87 -0.13
C ALA A 84 8.70 1.73 -0.12
N MET A 85 9.33 1.72 -1.30
CA MET A 85 10.78 1.60 -1.45
C MET A 85 11.54 2.83 -0.94
N HIS A 86 11.00 4.04 -1.12
CA HIS A 86 11.69 5.30 -0.78
C HIS A 86 11.37 5.83 0.62
N ALA A 87 10.11 5.78 1.04
CA ALA A 87 9.63 6.37 2.28
C ALA A 87 9.31 5.34 3.38
N GLY A 88 9.30 4.04 3.05
CA GLY A 88 8.92 2.99 4.00
C GLY A 88 7.42 2.94 4.31
N TRP A 89 6.60 3.63 3.52
CA TRP A 89 5.15 3.68 3.64
C TRP A 89 4.51 3.73 2.24
N PHE A 90 3.26 3.28 2.10
CA PHE A 90 2.55 3.25 0.82
C PHE A 90 1.16 3.91 0.81
N PRO A 91 0.85 4.79 -0.18
CA PRO A 91 -0.44 5.46 -0.33
C PRO A 91 -1.52 4.64 -1.05
N ALA A 92 -1.72 3.38 -0.66
CA ALA A 92 -2.67 2.51 -1.34
C ALA A 92 -4.11 3.05 -1.29
N PHE A 93 -4.54 3.55 -0.13
CA PHE A 93 -5.85 4.16 0.01
C PHE A 93 -6.03 5.36 -0.94
N ALA A 94 -5.10 6.33 -0.90
CA ALA A 94 -5.21 7.55 -1.68
C ALA A 94 -5.22 7.28 -3.20
N THR A 95 -4.37 6.37 -3.66
CA THR A 95 -4.30 5.99 -5.09
C THR A 95 -5.57 5.29 -5.57
N ALA A 96 -6.15 4.40 -4.75
CA ALA A 96 -7.46 3.81 -5.03
C ALA A 96 -8.59 4.85 -5.03
N LEU A 97 -8.56 5.83 -4.11
CA LEU A 97 -9.53 6.93 -4.10
C LEU A 97 -9.44 7.82 -5.35
N ILE A 98 -8.23 8.06 -5.87
CA ILE A 98 -8.06 8.76 -7.16
C ILE A 98 -8.72 7.96 -8.28
N ALA A 99 -8.50 6.64 -8.34
CA ALA A 99 -9.17 5.78 -9.33
C ALA A 99 -10.70 5.87 -9.24
N LEU A 100 -11.22 5.88 -8.01
CA LEU A 100 -12.65 6.04 -7.76
C LEU A 100 -13.19 7.36 -8.31
N VAL A 101 -12.57 8.47 -7.92
CA VAL A 101 -13.00 9.82 -8.33
C VAL A 101 -12.92 9.97 -9.85
N LEU A 102 -11.81 9.56 -10.46
CA LEU A 102 -11.66 9.61 -11.91
C LEU A 102 -12.69 8.72 -12.61
N GLY A 103 -12.98 7.53 -12.06
CA GLY A 103 -14.03 6.65 -12.58
C GLY A 103 -15.42 7.29 -12.52
N LEU A 104 -15.75 8.00 -11.43
CA LEU A 104 -16.98 8.77 -11.32
C LEU A 104 -17.02 9.92 -12.34
N LEU A 105 -15.91 10.65 -12.53
CA LEU A 105 -15.79 11.71 -13.55
C LEU A 105 -15.92 11.19 -14.98
N LEU A 106 -15.49 9.96 -15.25
CA LEU A 106 -15.71 9.25 -16.52
C LEU A 106 -17.16 8.75 -16.67
N GLY A 107 -18.03 9.00 -15.69
CA GLY A 107 -19.44 8.67 -15.72
C GLY A 107 -19.77 7.22 -15.38
N PHE A 108 -18.84 6.46 -14.78
CA PHE A 108 -19.13 5.09 -14.39
C PHE A 108 -20.22 5.04 -13.32
N PRO A 109 -21.18 4.12 -13.43
CA PRO A 109 -22.24 3.98 -12.44
C PRO A 109 -21.65 3.60 -11.06
N PRO A 110 -22.34 3.93 -9.95
CA PRO A 110 -21.86 3.73 -8.59
C PRO A 110 -21.28 2.32 -8.30
N VAL A 111 -21.94 1.27 -8.78
CA VAL A 111 -21.50 -0.12 -8.60
C VAL A 111 -20.18 -0.39 -9.33
N ALA A 112 -20.05 0.09 -10.57
CA ALA A 112 -18.83 -0.06 -11.36
C ALA A 112 -17.68 0.74 -10.75
N ALA A 113 -17.96 1.93 -10.21
CA ALA A 113 -16.97 2.74 -9.48
C ALA A 113 -16.51 2.04 -8.18
N GLY A 114 -17.43 1.41 -7.45
CA GLY A 114 -17.14 0.59 -6.26
C GLY A 114 -16.27 -0.63 -6.58
N LEU A 115 -16.56 -1.35 -7.66
CA LEU A 115 -15.74 -2.48 -8.11
C LEU A 115 -14.37 -2.03 -8.61
N LEU A 116 -14.30 -0.87 -9.27
CA LEU A 116 -13.04 -0.30 -9.74
C LEU A 116 -12.11 0.04 -8.56
N VAL A 117 -12.62 0.71 -7.53
CA VAL A 117 -11.80 1.06 -6.36
C VAL A 117 -11.36 -0.19 -5.61
N GLY A 118 -12.22 -1.19 -5.46
CA GLY A 118 -11.85 -2.48 -4.87
C GLY A 118 -10.78 -3.21 -5.67
N TYR A 119 -10.92 -3.25 -7.00
CA TYR A 119 -9.94 -3.87 -7.90
C TYR A 119 -8.57 -3.21 -7.79
N VAL A 120 -8.53 -1.87 -7.83
CA VAL A 120 -7.28 -1.10 -7.74
C VAL A 120 -6.66 -1.19 -6.34
N ALA A 121 -7.47 -1.20 -5.28
CA ALA A 121 -6.99 -1.33 -3.91
C ALA A 121 -6.30 -2.69 -3.65
N ALA A 122 -6.65 -3.74 -4.39
CA ALA A 122 -6.04 -5.06 -4.29
C ALA A 122 -4.65 -5.17 -4.96
N THR A 123 -4.18 -4.16 -5.71
CA THR A 123 -2.94 -4.26 -6.49
C THR A 123 -1.73 -3.67 -5.76
N GLY A 124 -1.78 -2.38 -5.42
CA GLY A 124 -0.66 -1.63 -4.86
C GLY A 124 -0.02 -2.28 -3.64
N PRO A 125 -0.77 -2.51 -2.54
CA PRO A 125 -0.24 -3.12 -1.32
C PRO A 125 0.55 -4.40 -1.57
N THR A 126 -0.04 -5.32 -2.34
CA THR A 126 0.57 -6.61 -2.67
C THR A 126 1.95 -6.44 -3.33
N PHE A 127 2.10 -5.44 -4.21
CA PHE A 127 3.40 -5.17 -4.84
C PHE A 127 4.42 -4.56 -3.88
N ALA A 128 3.98 -3.71 -2.95
CA ALA A 128 4.86 -3.17 -1.91
C ALA A 128 5.36 -4.28 -0.98
N ASP A 129 4.47 -5.18 -0.55
CA ASP A 129 4.79 -6.30 0.32
C ASP A 129 5.81 -7.25 -0.32
N ILE A 130 5.55 -7.69 -1.57
CA ILE A 130 6.53 -8.49 -2.34
C ILE A 130 7.89 -7.79 -2.41
N GLY A 131 7.90 -6.45 -2.56
CA GLY A 131 9.11 -5.65 -2.52
C GLY A 131 9.87 -5.73 -1.20
N TYR A 132 9.16 -5.66 -0.07
CA TYR A 132 9.74 -5.82 1.26
C TYR A 132 10.23 -7.23 1.52
N ASP A 133 9.49 -8.24 1.08
CA ASP A 133 9.88 -9.64 1.25
C ASP A 133 11.13 -9.94 0.46
N LEU A 134 11.17 -9.62 -0.84
CA LEU A 134 12.35 -9.80 -1.67
C LEU A 134 13.58 -9.07 -1.10
N LYS A 135 13.39 -7.85 -0.58
CA LYS A 135 14.47 -7.08 0.07
C LYS A 135 14.95 -7.75 1.36
N THR A 136 14.03 -8.22 2.20
CA THR A 136 14.35 -8.92 3.45
C THR A 136 15.13 -10.20 3.15
N GLY A 137 14.66 -10.98 2.19
CA GLY A 137 15.34 -12.16 1.71
C GLY A 137 16.75 -11.85 1.18
N TRP A 138 16.91 -10.79 0.39
CA TRP A 138 18.21 -10.36 -0.13
C TRP A 138 19.20 -10.00 1.00
N ILE A 139 18.73 -9.31 2.05
CA ILE A 139 19.55 -9.01 3.24
C ILE A 139 19.97 -10.29 3.94
N LEU A 140 19.02 -11.20 4.22
CA LEU A 140 19.27 -12.46 4.94
C LEU A 140 20.19 -13.41 4.17
N ARG A 141 20.17 -13.37 2.83
CA ARG A 141 21.03 -14.18 1.96
C ARG A 141 22.38 -13.52 1.67
N GLY A 142 22.73 -12.45 2.39
CA GLY A 142 24.05 -11.84 2.31
C GLY A 142 24.23 -10.93 1.10
N TYR A 143 23.20 -10.16 0.73
CA TYR A 143 23.29 -9.08 -0.26
C TYR A 143 23.65 -9.52 -1.68
N GLY A 144 23.30 -10.76 -2.07
CA GLY A 144 23.54 -11.28 -3.41
C GLY A 144 24.99 -11.71 -3.66
N ARG A 145 25.75 -12.02 -2.60
CA ARG A 145 27.10 -12.59 -2.67
C ARG A 145 27.13 -13.93 -3.43
N ASP A 146 26.10 -14.76 -3.23
CA ASP A 146 25.90 -16.02 -3.94
C ASP A 146 24.66 -15.88 -4.83
N VAL A 147 24.88 -15.84 -6.15
CA VAL A 147 23.83 -15.67 -7.15
C VAL A 147 22.90 -16.88 -7.20
N GLU A 148 23.43 -18.09 -7.06
CA GLU A 148 22.63 -19.31 -7.15
C GLU A 148 21.71 -19.42 -5.93
N PHE A 149 22.25 -19.17 -4.73
CA PHE A 149 21.46 -19.12 -3.50
C PHE A 149 20.41 -18.00 -3.54
N GLU A 150 20.76 -16.83 -4.07
CA GLU A 150 19.82 -15.71 -4.23
C GLU A 150 18.66 -16.06 -5.19
N LEU A 151 18.94 -16.68 -6.33
CA LEU A 151 17.91 -17.08 -7.29
C LEU A 151 16.97 -18.16 -6.73
N ARG A 152 17.53 -19.17 -6.04
CA ARG A 152 16.74 -20.19 -5.34
C ARG A 152 15.87 -19.55 -4.24
N GLY A 153 16.42 -18.62 -3.47
CA GLY A 153 15.71 -17.90 -2.42
C GLY A 153 14.54 -17.08 -2.95
N ARG A 154 14.75 -16.28 -4.01
CA ARG A 154 13.68 -15.52 -4.66
C ARG A 154 12.55 -16.41 -5.18
N ARG A 155 12.89 -17.59 -5.72
CA ARG A 155 11.89 -18.57 -6.17
C ARG A 155 11.03 -19.06 -5.01
N GLN A 156 11.63 -19.36 -3.86
CA GLN A 156 10.88 -19.79 -2.67
C GLN A 156 9.98 -18.66 -2.14
N GLN A 157 10.47 -17.42 -2.11
CA GLN A 157 9.66 -16.27 -1.72
C GLN A 157 8.46 -16.10 -2.65
N TYR A 158 8.67 -16.15 -3.97
CA TYR A 158 7.58 -16.10 -4.94
C TYR A 158 6.52 -17.19 -4.69
N ILE A 159 6.94 -18.43 -4.42
CA ILE A 159 6.01 -19.52 -4.11
C ILE A 159 5.25 -19.24 -2.80
N ALA A 160 5.93 -18.76 -1.77
CA ALA A 160 5.31 -18.37 -0.50
C ALA A 160 4.24 -17.28 -0.68
N GLU A 161 4.54 -16.26 -1.49
CA GLU A 161 3.59 -15.20 -1.84
C GLU A 161 2.36 -15.73 -2.56
N VAL A 162 2.55 -16.59 -3.57
CA VAL A 162 1.43 -17.21 -4.29
C VAL A 162 0.56 -18.06 -3.35
N MET A 163 1.17 -18.85 -2.46
CA MET A 163 0.43 -19.60 -1.44
C MET A 163 -0.33 -18.68 -0.48
N GLY A 164 0.30 -17.59 -0.02
CA GLY A 164 -0.33 -16.59 0.84
C GLY A 164 -1.55 -15.96 0.19
N ILE A 165 -1.46 -15.58 -1.08
CA ILE A 165 -2.58 -15.04 -1.86
C ILE A 165 -3.73 -16.06 -1.94
N LEU A 166 -3.42 -17.33 -2.27
CA LEU A 166 -4.45 -18.37 -2.38
C LEU A 166 -5.16 -18.62 -1.04
N ILE A 167 -4.39 -18.73 0.05
CA ILE A 167 -4.94 -18.88 1.40
C ILE A 167 -5.79 -17.66 1.76
N GLY A 168 -5.31 -16.45 1.47
CA GLY A 168 -6.04 -15.21 1.71
C GLY A 168 -7.40 -15.17 0.99
N ILE A 169 -7.45 -15.57 -0.28
CA ILE A 169 -8.69 -15.66 -1.06
C ILE A 169 -9.66 -16.67 -0.42
N VAL A 170 -9.17 -17.86 -0.05
CA VAL A 170 -10.01 -18.90 0.58
C VAL A 170 -10.56 -18.41 1.92
N MET A 171 -9.72 -17.80 2.76
CA MET A 171 -10.13 -17.26 4.05
C MET A 171 -11.15 -16.13 3.88
N ALA A 172 -10.93 -15.20 2.93
CA ALA A 172 -11.89 -14.15 2.63
C ALA A 172 -13.24 -14.74 2.17
N ALA A 173 -13.22 -15.75 1.28
CA ALA A 173 -14.44 -16.42 0.83
C ALA A 173 -15.21 -17.07 1.99
N ILE A 174 -14.52 -17.70 2.94
CA ILE A 174 -15.15 -18.34 4.11
C ILE A 174 -15.72 -17.31 5.10
N PHE A 175 -14.97 -16.24 5.39
CA PHE A 175 -15.28 -15.34 6.51
C PHE A 175 -15.97 -14.02 6.13
N HIS A 176 -16.07 -13.64 4.84
CA HIS A 176 -16.60 -12.32 4.46
C HIS A 176 -18.02 -12.06 5.00
N GLN A 177 -18.93 -13.04 4.91
CA GLN A 177 -20.31 -12.87 5.39
C GLN A 177 -20.36 -12.57 6.88
N LEU A 178 -19.46 -13.18 7.65
CA LEU A 178 -19.38 -12.98 9.10
C LEU A 178 -18.99 -11.55 9.44
N TYR A 179 -18.02 -11.00 8.72
CA TYR A 179 -17.59 -9.61 8.89
C TYR A 179 -18.70 -8.64 8.47
N PHE A 180 -19.33 -8.88 7.33
CA PHE A 180 -20.40 -8.00 6.82
C PHE A 180 -21.63 -8.00 7.71
N ALA A 181 -22.03 -9.15 8.25
CA ALA A 181 -23.17 -9.26 9.16
C ALA A 181 -22.98 -8.48 10.48
N GLN A 182 -21.74 -8.15 10.84
CA GLN A 182 -21.38 -7.44 12.07
C GLN A 182 -20.94 -5.99 11.82
N ASP A 183 -21.16 -5.46 10.61
CA ASP A 183 -20.69 -4.14 10.18
C ASP A 183 -19.16 -3.93 10.37
N LEU A 184 -18.40 -5.02 10.31
CA LEU A 184 -16.93 -5.02 10.42
C LEU A 184 -16.29 -4.69 9.07
N PHE A 185 -16.69 -3.54 8.51
CA PHE A 185 -16.05 -2.98 7.34
C PHE A 185 -14.78 -2.20 7.71
N PRO A 186 -13.70 -2.35 6.96
CA PRO A 186 -12.58 -1.42 6.98
C PRO A 186 -13.07 0.04 6.97
N PRO A 187 -12.51 0.93 7.83
CA PRO A 187 -12.93 2.33 7.87
C PRO A 187 -12.85 3.05 6.51
N VAL A 188 -11.92 2.61 5.66
CA VAL A 188 -11.70 3.13 4.32
C VAL A 188 -12.91 2.94 3.39
N ASP A 189 -13.65 1.84 3.53
CA ASP A 189 -14.80 1.52 2.68
C ASP A 189 -15.91 2.56 2.86
N ARG A 190 -16.08 3.06 4.09
CA ARG A 190 -17.03 4.12 4.39
C ARG A 190 -16.65 5.42 3.67
N VAL A 191 -15.36 5.70 3.48
CA VAL A 191 -14.89 6.86 2.71
C VAL A 191 -15.22 6.67 1.24
N TYR A 192 -14.97 5.48 0.66
CA TYR A 192 -15.33 5.20 -0.73
C TYR A 192 -16.84 5.34 -0.97
N VAL A 193 -17.67 4.80 -0.08
CA VAL A 193 -19.13 4.95 -0.16
C VAL A 193 -19.55 6.41 -0.06
N ALA A 194 -18.96 7.18 0.86
CA ALA A 194 -19.23 8.61 0.99
C ALA A 194 -18.85 9.37 -0.28
N THR A 195 -17.71 9.05 -0.90
CA THR A 195 -17.28 9.65 -2.18
C THR A 195 -18.24 9.29 -3.32
N ILE A 196 -18.67 8.03 -3.43
CA ILE A 196 -19.64 7.60 -4.43
C ILE A 196 -20.98 8.32 -4.26
N LYS A 197 -21.48 8.43 -3.02
CA LYS A 197 -22.74 9.11 -2.71
C LYS A 197 -22.66 10.62 -2.93
N ALA A 198 -21.51 11.23 -2.62
CA ALA A 198 -21.25 12.63 -2.93
C ALA A 198 -21.25 12.87 -4.45
N GLY A 199 -20.92 11.83 -5.23
CA GLY A 199 -21.01 11.82 -6.69
C GLY A 199 -20.09 12.85 -7.34
N VAL A 200 -20.38 13.16 -8.60
CA VAL A 200 -19.71 14.24 -9.34
C VAL A 200 -20.47 15.53 -9.09
N ASN A 201 -20.29 16.12 -7.90
CA ASN A 201 -20.64 17.53 -7.71
C ASN A 201 -19.53 18.37 -8.38
N PRO A 202 -19.83 19.27 -9.34
CA PRO A 202 -18.84 20.17 -9.94
C PRO A 202 -18.00 20.94 -8.91
N GLU A 203 -18.58 21.25 -7.75
CA GLU A 203 -17.89 21.86 -6.62
C GLU A 203 -16.81 20.94 -6.01
N ILE A 204 -17.06 19.64 -5.93
CA ILE A 204 -16.08 18.64 -5.46
C ILE A 204 -14.92 18.55 -6.45
N ALA A 205 -15.20 18.49 -7.76
CA ALA A 205 -14.15 18.48 -8.77
C ALA A 205 -13.28 19.74 -8.73
N ARG A 206 -13.90 20.92 -8.54
CA ARG A 206 -13.19 22.19 -8.35
C ARG A 206 -12.35 22.19 -7.08
N ASN A 207 -12.90 21.73 -5.97
CA ASN A 207 -12.18 21.66 -4.69
C ASN A 207 -11.01 20.68 -4.78
N LEU A 208 -11.19 19.52 -5.42
CA LEU A 208 -10.10 18.57 -5.66
C LEU A 208 -8.99 19.17 -6.53
N ALA A 209 -9.33 19.90 -7.59
CA ALA A 209 -8.35 20.61 -8.42
C ALA A 209 -7.56 21.66 -7.62
N LEU A 210 -8.26 22.43 -6.77
CA LEU A 210 -7.63 23.46 -5.94
C LEU A 210 -6.73 22.84 -4.85
N TRP A 211 -7.22 21.81 -4.16
CA TRP A 211 -6.46 21.12 -3.11
C TRP A 211 -5.32 20.26 -3.65
N SER A 212 -5.39 19.79 -4.90
CA SER A 212 -4.26 19.10 -5.52
C SER A 212 -3.08 20.04 -5.81
N VAL A 213 -3.33 21.33 -6.06
CA VAL A 213 -2.24 22.34 -6.08
C VAL A 213 -1.59 22.48 -4.71
N VAL A 214 -2.38 22.57 -3.64
CA VAL A 214 -1.85 22.63 -2.26
C VAL A 214 -1.04 21.38 -1.93
N GLY A 215 -1.59 20.20 -2.22
CA GLY A 215 -0.89 18.93 -2.03
C GLY A 215 0.41 18.84 -2.82
N PHE A 216 0.42 19.34 -4.07
CA PHE A 216 1.60 19.41 -4.91
C PHE A 216 2.68 20.32 -4.31
N VAL A 217 2.32 21.51 -3.84
CA VAL A 217 3.26 22.44 -3.18
C VAL A 217 3.86 21.80 -1.92
N ILE A 218 3.03 21.19 -1.05
CA ILE A 218 3.52 20.49 0.14
C ILE A 218 4.45 19.33 -0.26
N GLN A 219 4.11 18.60 -1.32
CA GLN A 219 4.92 17.51 -1.83
C GLN A 219 6.28 17.99 -2.36
N LEU A 220 6.32 19.12 -3.06
CA LEU A 220 7.57 19.74 -3.52
C LEU A 220 8.46 20.14 -2.34
N VAL A 221 7.88 20.76 -1.30
CA VAL A 221 8.62 21.16 -0.08
C VAL A 221 9.16 19.94 0.67
N GLY A 222 8.37 18.87 0.78
CA GLY A 222 8.77 17.64 1.44
C GLY A 222 9.81 16.82 0.67
N GLY A 223 9.86 16.99 -0.65
CA GLY A 223 10.68 16.19 -1.56
C GLY A 223 10.21 14.72 -1.68
N PRO A 224 10.79 13.98 -2.63
CA PRO A 224 10.39 12.59 -2.92
C PRO A 224 10.68 11.62 -1.76
N ALA A 225 11.65 11.93 -0.91
CA ALA A 225 12.04 11.06 0.21
C ALA A 225 11.03 11.08 1.37
N ARG A 226 10.35 12.21 1.61
CA ARG A 226 9.44 12.36 2.77
C ARG A 226 7.97 12.27 2.41
N GLN A 227 7.61 12.51 1.15
CA GLN A 227 6.23 12.35 0.65
C GLN A 227 5.16 13.11 1.45
N LEU A 228 5.49 14.30 1.95
CA LEU A 228 4.64 15.05 2.89
C LEU A 228 3.26 15.39 2.33
N GLY A 229 3.15 15.70 1.03
CA GLY A 229 1.86 16.03 0.42
C GLY A 229 0.93 14.82 0.37
N ILE A 230 1.48 13.64 0.08
CA ILE A 230 0.72 12.38 0.04
C ILE A 230 0.26 11.98 1.45
N LEU A 231 1.14 12.10 2.45
CA LEU A 231 0.81 11.81 3.85
C LEU A 231 -0.26 12.76 4.38
N PHE A 232 -0.14 14.06 4.08
CA PHE A 232 -1.12 15.06 4.47
C PHE A 232 -2.50 14.77 3.88
N ALA A 233 -2.57 14.53 2.57
CA ALA A 233 -3.82 14.18 1.90
C ALA A 233 -4.45 12.92 2.50
N THR A 234 -3.65 11.88 2.76
CA THR A 234 -4.15 10.63 3.35
C THR A 234 -4.68 10.82 4.77
N GLY A 235 -4.01 11.64 5.59
CA GLY A 235 -4.46 11.97 6.93
C GLY A 235 -5.81 12.69 6.97
N LEU A 236 -6.10 13.54 5.98
CA LEU A 236 -7.39 14.24 5.88
C LEU A 236 -8.56 13.30 5.55
N LEU A 237 -8.29 12.13 4.96
CA LEU A 237 -9.34 11.19 4.57
C LEU A 237 -9.90 10.39 5.75
N ILE A 238 -9.16 10.30 6.87
CA ILE A 238 -9.55 9.50 8.04
C ILE A 238 -9.92 10.43 9.19
N LYS A 239 -11.21 10.57 9.44
CA LYS A 239 -11.71 11.36 10.58
C LYS A 239 -11.59 10.55 11.89
N ASN A 240 -10.37 10.45 12.42
CA ASN A 240 -10.12 9.82 13.72
C ASN A 240 -9.20 10.70 14.59
N PRO A 241 -9.77 11.63 15.38
CA PRO A 241 -9.01 12.53 16.25
C PRO A 241 -8.13 11.79 17.26
N ILE A 242 -8.59 10.65 17.78
CA ILE A 242 -7.84 9.83 18.73
C ILE A 242 -6.56 9.33 18.07
N ALA A 243 -6.65 8.74 16.87
CA ALA A 243 -5.48 8.28 16.13
C ALA A 243 -4.48 9.43 15.84
N GLY A 244 -4.99 10.63 15.52
CA GLY A 244 -4.18 11.83 15.34
C GLY A 244 -3.42 12.22 16.60
N ILE A 245 -4.11 12.31 17.75
CA ILE A 245 -3.50 12.63 19.04
C ILE A 245 -2.50 11.54 19.46
N THR A 246 -2.85 10.26 19.33
CA THR A 246 -1.94 9.14 19.62
C THR A 246 -0.68 9.23 18.76
N THR A 247 -0.80 9.60 17.49
CA THR A 247 0.36 9.81 16.60
C THR A 247 1.24 10.95 17.10
N LEU A 248 0.66 12.09 17.47
CA LEU A 248 1.41 13.24 18.03
C LEU A 248 2.13 12.88 19.33
N VAL A 249 1.45 12.18 20.25
CA VAL A 249 2.05 11.71 21.50
C VAL A 249 3.19 10.73 21.22
N THR A 250 2.99 9.79 20.30
CA THR A 250 4.02 8.81 19.92
C THR A 250 5.25 9.49 19.32
N ILE A 251 5.07 10.50 18.47
CA ILE A 251 6.17 11.31 17.93
C ILE A 251 6.88 12.07 19.06
N ALA A 252 6.13 12.69 19.99
CA ALA A 252 6.72 13.41 21.12
C ALA A 252 7.56 12.48 22.01
N VAL A 253 7.04 11.29 22.33
CA VAL A 253 7.77 10.25 23.09
C VAL A 253 9.00 9.80 22.32
N ARG A 254 8.89 9.54 21.02
CA ARG A 254 10.03 9.17 20.17
C ARG A 254 11.12 10.24 20.21
N VAL A 255 10.78 11.51 20.02
CA VAL A 255 11.73 12.63 20.07
C VAL A 255 12.39 12.74 21.45
N ALA A 256 11.64 12.55 22.54
CA ALA A 256 12.20 12.54 23.89
C ALA A 256 13.20 11.39 24.08
N LEU A 257 12.84 10.18 23.66
CA LEU A 257 13.72 9.01 23.73
C LEU A 257 14.97 9.17 22.86
N GLU A 258 14.83 9.73 21.65
CA GLU A 258 15.97 9.98 20.75
C GLU A 258 16.96 10.98 21.36
N ARG A 259 16.48 11.97 22.13
CA ARG A 259 17.32 12.90 22.88
C ARG A 259 18.05 12.24 24.06
N ILE A 260 17.43 11.27 24.73
CA ILE A 260 18.00 10.61 25.92
C ILE A 260 18.97 9.48 25.52
N TYR A 261 18.58 8.64 24.57
CA TYR A 261 19.28 7.39 24.25
C TYR A 261 19.98 7.39 22.88
N GLY A 262 19.81 8.45 22.10
CA GLY A 262 20.37 8.59 20.76
C GLY A 262 19.50 7.94 19.67
N VAL A 263 19.51 8.57 18.50
CA VAL A 263 18.63 8.25 17.35
C VAL A 263 18.75 6.79 16.90
N LYS A 264 19.97 6.26 16.79
CA LYS A 264 20.22 4.91 16.26
C LYS A 264 19.56 3.83 17.11
N LYS A 265 19.82 3.87 18.43
CA LYS A 265 19.30 2.87 19.39
C LYS A 265 17.78 2.90 19.46
N VAL A 266 17.18 4.09 19.49
CA VAL A 266 15.72 4.24 19.52
C VAL A 266 15.11 3.71 18.22
N THR A 267 15.69 4.03 17.07
CA THR A 267 15.19 3.56 15.77
C THR A 267 15.18 2.03 15.68
N GLU A 268 16.28 1.37 16.01
CA GLU A 268 16.38 -0.11 15.98
C GLU A 268 15.34 -0.77 16.89
N VAL A 269 15.19 -0.27 18.13
CA VAL A 269 14.21 -0.81 19.09
C VAL A 269 12.78 -0.55 18.65
N THR A 270 12.47 0.67 18.19
CA THR A 270 11.11 1.03 17.77
C THR A 270 10.64 0.26 16.54
N TYR A 271 11.52 -0.14 15.62
CA TYR A 271 11.13 -1.00 14.50
C TYR A 271 10.68 -2.39 14.94
N VAL A 272 11.41 -3.02 15.88
CA VAL A 272 11.03 -4.32 16.42
C VAL A 272 9.73 -4.24 17.23
N ILE A 273 9.62 -3.22 18.08
CA ILE A 273 8.39 -3.00 18.88
C ILE A 273 7.19 -2.72 17.97
N GLY A 274 7.38 -1.90 16.93
CA GLY A 274 6.33 -1.58 15.96
C GLY A 274 5.78 -2.83 15.27
N ALA A 275 6.66 -3.71 14.79
CA ALA A 275 6.25 -5.00 14.23
C ALA A 275 5.49 -5.87 15.26
N GLY A 276 5.96 -5.90 16.51
CA GLY A 276 5.30 -6.60 17.61
C GLY A 276 3.90 -6.06 17.92
N PHE A 277 3.70 -4.73 17.93
CA PHE A 277 2.39 -4.11 18.13
C PHE A 277 1.43 -4.39 16.97
N ILE A 278 1.91 -4.43 15.73
CA ILE A 278 1.09 -4.80 14.58
C ILE A 278 0.64 -6.26 14.72
N ALA A 279 1.57 -7.19 14.99
CA ALA A 279 1.25 -8.59 15.21
C ALA A 279 0.29 -8.79 16.40
N GLY A 280 0.54 -8.13 17.52
CA GLY A 280 -0.30 -8.20 18.71
C GLY A 280 -1.71 -7.64 18.49
N SER A 281 -1.84 -6.53 17.75
CA SER A 281 -3.15 -5.96 17.42
C SER A 281 -3.94 -6.84 16.45
N ALA A 282 -3.27 -7.49 15.49
CA ALA A 282 -3.89 -8.47 14.61
C ALA A 282 -4.41 -9.69 15.39
N LEU A 283 -3.60 -10.26 16.29
CA LEU A 283 -4.02 -11.37 17.16
C LEU A 283 -5.19 -10.96 18.05
N THR A 284 -5.11 -9.81 18.70
CA THR A 284 -6.19 -9.30 19.54
C THR A 284 -7.49 -9.14 18.74
N SER A 285 -7.42 -8.58 17.54
CA SER A 285 -8.59 -8.41 16.65
C SER A 285 -9.16 -9.77 16.25
N PHE A 286 -8.32 -10.75 15.90
CA PHE A 286 -8.77 -12.10 15.57
C PHE A 286 -9.51 -12.77 16.73
N PHE A 287 -8.96 -12.76 17.94
CA PHE A 287 -9.58 -13.42 19.08
C PHE A 287 -10.83 -12.69 19.59
N THR A 288 -10.81 -11.37 19.62
CA THR A 288 -11.91 -10.57 20.17
C THR A 288 -13.06 -10.37 19.19
N GLN A 289 -12.78 -10.32 17.89
CA GLN A 289 -13.78 -10.10 16.84
C GLN A 289 -14.05 -11.39 16.07
N THR A 290 -13.09 -11.91 15.32
CA THR A 290 -13.29 -13.05 14.39
C THR A 290 -13.71 -14.33 15.12
N LEU A 291 -13.00 -14.74 16.17
CA LEU A 291 -13.31 -15.97 16.89
C LEU A 291 -14.62 -15.86 17.68
N ARG A 292 -14.85 -14.71 18.31
CA ARG A 292 -16.10 -14.42 19.01
C ARG A 292 -17.29 -14.43 18.05
N ALA A 293 -17.11 -13.85 16.86
CA ALA A 293 -18.10 -13.84 15.80
C ALA A 293 -18.49 -15.27 15.37
N ILE A 294 -17.54 -16.20 15.28
CA ILE A 294 -17.81 -17.62 15.01
C ILE A 294 -18.57 -18.27 16.18
N ALA A 295 -18.17 -17.98 17.42
CA ALA A 295 -18.73 -18.60 18.62
C ALA A 295 -20.18 -18.18 18.93
N VAL A 296 -20.59 -16.96 18.56
CA VAL A 296 -21.95 -16.43 18.79
C VAL A 296 -22.98 -17.01 17.82
N ARG A 297 -22.58 -17.79 16.81
CA ARG A 297 -23.48 -18.41 15.82
C ARG A 297 -24.26 -19.63 16.34
N LYS A 298 -24.51 -19.72 17.65
CA LYS A 298 -25.41 -20.70 18.27
C LYS A 298 -26.79 -20.09 18.52
#